data_AF-A0A8H7T306-F1
#
_entry.id   AF-A0A8H7T306-F1
#
_cell.length_a   1.000
_cell.length_b   1.000
_cell.length_c   1.000
_cell.angle_alpha   90.00
_cell.angle_beta   90.00
_cell.angle_gamma   90.00
#
_symmetry.space_group_name_H-M   'P 1'
#
loop_
_entity.id
_entity.type
_entity.pdbx_description
1 polymer ?
#
loop_
_entity_poly.entity_id
_entity_poly.type
_entity_poly.pdbx_seq_one_letter_code
_entity_poly.pdbx_strand_id
1 'polypeptide(L)'
;MSSPAPTSTTAHSSSPAVTATYTSPTNPPFTHSTPLPSLQTNTSSNSSSSATAQKTQYLSALRQATSQLQEVINKELTARMEEDNARAAEGLYGKGKVKGVDENKEEENYGEEVVDEED
;
A
#
# COMPACT_ATOMS: atom_id res chain seq x y z
N MET A 1 -19.14 -51.03 -14.51
CA MET A 1 -19.05 -49.58 -14.77
C MET A 1 -19.81 -48.89 -13.64
N SER A 2 -19.18 -48.71 -12.48
CA SER A 2 -19.81 -48.05 -11.32
C SER A 2 -19.37 -46.59 -11.30
N SER A 3 -20.34 -45.69 -11.39
CA SER A 3 -20.14 -44.24 -11.26
C SER A 3 -19.57 -43.88 -9.87
N PRO A 4 -18.61 -42.94 -9.77
CA PRO A 4 -18.29 -42.31 -8.51
C PRO A 4 -19.27 -41.16 -8.18
N ALA A 5 -19.53 -41.00 -6.89
CA ALA A 5 -20.41 -40.01 -6.27
C ALA A 5 -19.96 -38.55 -6.49
N PRO A 6 -20.87 -37.56 -6.42
CA PRO A 6 -20.50 -36.16 -6.42
C PRO A 6 -19.78 -35.81 -5.12
N THR A 7 -18.51 -35.38 -5.23
CA THR A 7 -17.75 -34.82 -4.12
C THR A 7 -18.36 -33.49 -3.70
N SER A 8 -18.57 -33.34 -2.39
CA SER A 8 -19.11 -32.15 -1.76
C SER A 8 -18.29 -30.91 -2.10
N THR A 9 -18.90 -29.95 -2.81
CA THR A 9 -18.38 -28.59 -2.95
C THR A 9 -18.25 -27.98 -1.57
N THR A 10 -17.02 -27.91 -1.06
CA THR A 10 -16.68 -27.11 0.12
C THR A 10 -16.82 -25.65 -0.30
N ALA A 11 -17.90 -25.00 0.12
CA ALA A 11 -18.05 -23.56 0.00
C ALA A 11 -17.01 -22.90 0.92
N HIS A 12 -15.90 -22.45 0.35
CA HIS A 12 -14.95 -21.60 1.05
C HIS A 12 -15.61 -20.23 1.28
N SER A 13 -16.16 -20.02 2.48
CA SER A 13 -16.58 -18.70 2.94
C SER A 13 -15.33 -17.87 3.26
N SER A 14 -14.62 -17.38 2.24
CA SER A 14 -13.58 -16.37 2.45
C SER A 14 -14.26 -15.05 2.76
N SER A 15 -13.98 -14.49 3.94
CA SER A 15 -14.36 -13.11 4.25
C SER A 15 -13.70 -12.16 3.26
N PRO A 16 -14.41 -11.14 2.75
CA PRO A 16 -13.79 -10.16 1.87
C PRO A 16 -12.65 -9.43 2.58
N ALA A 17 -11.63 -9.00 1.84
CA ALA A 17 -10.50 -8.26 2.37
C ALA A 17 -10.04 -7.21 1.35
N VAL A 18 -9.49 -6.10 1.84
CA VAL A 18 -8.77 -5.11 1.02
C VAL A 18 -7.31 -5.52 1.02
N THR A 19 -6.77 -5.78 -0.16
CA THR A 19 -5.39 -6.26 -0.31
C THR A 19 -4.58 -5.33 -1.21
N ALA A 20 -3.32 -5.12 -0.87
CA ALA A 20 -2.33 -4.52 -1.77
C ALA A 20 -1.09 -5.38 -1.81
N THR A 21 -0.50 -5.49 -3.00
CA THR A 21 0.78 -6.17 -3.21
C THR A 21 1.69 -5.24 -3.97
N TYR A 22 2.89 -5.06 -3.43
CA TYR A 22 3.96 -4.29 -4.04
C TYR A 22 5.07 -5.23 -4.49
N THR A 23 5.63 -4.94 -5.65
CA THR A 23 6.77 -5.64 -6.24
C THR A 23 7.74 -4.63 -6.79
N SER A 24 9.05 -4.85 -6.59
CA SER A 24 10.11 -4.01 -7.14
C SER A 24 11.28 -4.88 -7.59
N PRO A 25 12.06 -4.43 -8.61
CA PRO A 25 13.31 -5.09 -8.98
C PRO A 25 14.41 -4.98 -7.91
N THR A 26 14.39 -3.91 -7.10
CA THR A 26 15.47 -3.56 -6.17
C THR A 26 15.08 -3.77 -4.71
N ASN A 27 13.78 -3.77 -4.40
CA ASN A 27 13.27 -3.88 -3.04
C ASN A 27 12.39 -5.13 -2.87
N PRO A 28 12.46 -5.84 -1.72
CA PRO A 28 11.67 -7.05 -1.48
C PRO A 28 10.16 -6.79 -1.65
N PRO A 29 9.38 -7.75 -2.17
CA PRO A 29 7.93 -7.58 -2.27
C PRO A 29 7.28 -7.50 -0.88
N PHE A 30 6.14 -6.81 -0.79
CA PHE A 30 5.32 -6.85 0.41
C PHE A 30 3.84 -6.94 0.05
N THR A 31 3.07 -7.55 0.95
CA THR A 31 1.61 -7.67 0.82
C THR A 31 0.96 -7.25 2.12
N HIS A 32 -0.08 -6.42 2.00
CA HIS A 32 -0.96 -6.07 3.11
C HIS A 32 -2.37 -6.58 2.83
N SER A 33 -3.06 -7.05 3.87
CA SER A 33 -4.42 -7.57 3.78
C SER A 33 -5.22 -7.14 5.01
N THR A 34 -6.28 -6.37 4.78
CA THR A 34 -7.19 -5.89 5.82
C THR A 34 -8.54 -6.58 5.65
N PRO A 35 -8.95 -7.46 6.58
CA PRO A 35 -10.23 -8.15 6.48
C PRO A 35 -11.41 -7.17 6.62
N LEU A 36 -12.47 -7.43 5.89
CA LEU A 36 -13.73 -6.69 5.93
C LEU A 36 -14.84 -7.54 6.57
N PRO A 37 -15.83 -6.90 7.22
CA PRO A 37 -16.98 -7.60 7.74
C PRO A 37 -17.76 -8.30 6.61
N SER A 38 -18.22 -9.53 6.85
CA SER A 38 -19.04 -10.26 5.89
C SER A 38 -20.44 -9.66 5.80
N LEU A 39 -20.91 -9.36 4.59
CA LEU A 39 -22.30 -9.00 4.33
C LEU A 39 -23.16 -10.29 4.35
N GLN A 40 -24.10 -10.38 5.28
CA GLN A 40 -25.10 -11.45 5.27
C GLN A 40 -26.19 -11.11 4.25
N THR A 41 -25.99 -11.50 2.99
CA THR A 41 -26.93 -11.24 1.89
C THR A 41 -28.05 -12.27 1.78
N ASN A 42 -27.93 -13.41 2.46
CA ASN A 42 -28.85 -14.55 2.35
C ASN A 42 -29.60 -14.81 3.66
N THR A 43 -30.52 -13.92 4.05
CA THR A 43 -31.62 -14.33 4.93
C THR A 43 -32.90 -13.66 4.48
N SER A 44 -33.94 -14.46 4.23
CA SER A 44 -35.28 -14.04 3.83
C SER A 44 -36.03 -13.23 4.89
N SER A 45 -35.32 -12.72 5.91
CA SER A 45 -35.80 -11.92 7.04
C SER A 45 -35.20 -10.51 7.09
N ASN A 46 -34.47 -10.08 6.05
CA ASN A 46 -33.82 -8.77 6.07
C ASN A 46 -34.85 -7.65 5.82
N SER A 47 -35.41 -7.10 6.91
CA SER A 47 -36.12 -5.83 6.86
C SER A 47 -35.23 -4.77 6.19
N SER A 48 -35.80 -3.91 5.34
CA SER A 48 -35.05 -2.92 4.55
C SER A 48 -34.15 -2.00 5.41
N SER A 49 -34.52 -1.77 6.66
CA SER A 49 -33.72 -1.04 7.65
C SER A 49 -32.44 -1.78 8.07
N SER A 50 -32.54 -3.09 8.33
CA SER A 50 -31.40 -3.96 8.67
C SER A 50 -30.42 -4.07 7.51
N ALA A 51 -30.93 -4.20 6.28
CA ALA A 51 -30.10 -4.27 5.08
C ALA A 51 -29.31 -2.97 4.86
N THR A 52 -29.93 -1.82 5.13
CA THR A 52 -29.28 -0.51 5.02
C THR A 52 -28.20 -0.33 6.09
N ALA A 53 -28.48 -0.72 7.34
CA ALA A 53 -27.51 -0.67 8.43
C ALA A 53 -26.27 -1.54 8.15
N GLN A 54 -26.46 -2.77 7.65
CA GLN A 54 -25.36 -3.67 7.27
C GLN A 54 -24.51 -3.09 6.13
N LYS A 55 -25.14 -2.48 5.12
CA LYS A 55 -24.42 -1.80 4.02
C LYS A 55 -23.63 -0.60 4.53
N THR A 56 -24.23 0.23 5.38
CA THR A 56 -23.54 1.38 5.97
C THR A 56 -22.32 0.95 6.79
N GLN A 57 -22.46 -0.09 7.61
CA GLN A 57 -21.35 -0.65 8.39
C GLN A 57 -20.24 -1.23 7.49
N TYR A 58 -20.62 -1.94 6.42
CA TYR A 58 -19.64 -2.46 5.48
C TYR A 58 -18.88 -1.34 4.77
N LEU A 59 -19.57 -0.30 4.32
CA LEU A 59 -18.95 0.85 3.65
C LEU A 59 -18.08 1.67 4.61
N SER A 60 -18.46 1.82 5.88
CA SER A 60 -17.61 2.47 6.87
C SER A 60 -16.34 1.67 7.14
N ALA A 61 -16.46 0.35 7.30
CA ALA A 61 -15.32 -0.55 7.47
C ALA A 61 -14.39 -0.52 6.24
N LEU A 62 -14.96 -0.51 5.03
CA LEU A 62 -14.20 -0.40 3.79
C LEU A 62 -13.41 0.91 3.72
N ARG A 63 -14.05 2.06 4.04
CA ARG A 63 -13.37 3.35 4.06
C ARG A 63 -12.22 3.37 5.05
N GLN A 64 -12.45 2.87 6.27
CA GLN A 64 -11.42 2.80 7.29
C GLN A 64 -10.26 1.89 6.87
N ALA A 65 -10.56 0.71 6.32
CA ALA A 65 -9.55 -0.22 5.81
C ALA A 65 -8.71 0.41 4.71
N THR A 66 -9.31 1.17 3.80
CA THR A 66 -8.59 1.90 2.74
C THR A 66 -7.67 2.99 3.32
N SER A 67 -8.13 3.78 4.28
CA SER A 67 -7.29 4.80 4.93
C SER A 67 -6.10 4.19 5.66
N GLN A 68 -6.32 3.09 6.39
CA GLN A 68 -5.23 2.35 7.05
C GLN A 68 -4.24 1.77 6.04
N LEU A 69 -4.75 1.16 4.97
CA LEU A 69 -3.91 0.62 3.91
C LEU A 69 -3.04 1.71 3.26
N GLN A 70 -3.61 2.89 3.02
CA GLN A 70 -2.85 4.05 2.51
C GLN A 70 -1.73 4.46 3.45
N GLU A 71 -2.01 4.55 4.76
CA GLU A 71 -1.00 4.90 5.76
C GLU A 71 0.13 3.86 5.80
N VAL A 72 -0.21 2.57 5.78
CA VAL A 72 0.77 1.48 5.74
C VAL A 72 1.64 1.57 4.48
N ILE A 73 1.03 1.75 3.31
CA ILE A 73 1.77 1.86 2.05
C ILE A 73 2.71 3.07 2.07
N ASN A 74 2.22 4.23 2.51
CA ASN A 74 3.04 5.44 2.56
C ASN A 74 4.24 5.23 3.48
N LYS A 75 4.02 4.67 4.67
CA LYS A 75 5.10 4.38 5.62
C LYS A 75 6.14 3.42 5.04
N GLU A 76 5.70 2.32 4.43
CA GLU A 76 6.59 1.33 3.80
C GLU A 76 7.40 1.93 2.64
N LEU A 77 6.76 2.72 1.78
CA LEU A 77 7.44 3.35 0.66
C LEU A 77 8.42 4.43 1.10
N THR A 78 8.07 5.24 2.10
CA THR A 78 8.98 6.25 2.67
C THR A 78 10.21 5.59 3.30
N ALA A 79 10.02 4.53 4.11
CA ALA A 79 11.15 3.80 4.69
C ALA A 79 12.09 3.24 3.61
N ARG A 80 11.53 2.69 2.52
CA ARG A 80 12.32 2.17 1.40
C ARG A 80 13.03 3.27 0.60
N MET A 81 12.43 4.46 0.48
CA MET A 81 13.11 5.61 -0.13
C MET A 81 14.32 6.02 0.70
N GLU A 82 14.21 6.03 2.02
CA GLU A 82 15.34 6.33 2.92
C GLU A 82 16.44 5.27 2.80
N GLU A 83 16.07 3.98 2.78
CA GLU A 83 17.01 2.87 2.53
C GLU A 83 17.69 2.95 1.15
N ASP A 84 16.93 3.36 0.13
CA ASP A 84 17.43 3.53 -1.24
C ASP A 84 18.38 4.73 -1.34
N ASN A 85 18.07 5.84 -0.68
CA ASN A 85 18.93 7.01 -0.60
C ASN A 85 20.24 6.69 0.14
N ALA A 86 20.17 6.01 1.27
CA ALA A 86 21.36 5.56 2.01
C ALA A 86 22.23 4.63 1.16
N ARG A 87 21.63 3.67 0.44
CA ARG A 87 22.34 2.77 -0.46
C ARG A 87 22.97 3.50 -1.66
N ALA A 88 22.31 4.51 -2.20
CA ALA A 88 22.87 5.35 -3.26
C ALA A 88 24.07 6.17 -2.74
N ALA A 89 23.98 6.73 -1.54
CA ALA A 89 25.07 7.42 -0.86
C ALA A 89 26.27 6.49 -0.59
N GLU A 90 26.02 5.25 -0.15
CA GLU A 90 27.06 4.23 0.03
C GLU A 90 27.68 3.77 -1.32
N GLY A 91 26.85 3.60 -2.36
CA GLY A 91 27.27 3.22 -3.71
C GLY A 91 28.16 4.27 -4.40
N LEU A 92 28.03 5.55 -4.03
CA LEU A 92 28.91 6.64 -4.45
C LEU A 92 30.35 6.49 -3.93
N TYR A 93 30.57 5.71 -2.86
CA TYR A 93 31.93 5.34 -2.40
C TYR A 93 32.50 4.13 -3.16
N GLY A 94 31.70 3.43 -3.99
CA GLY A 94 32.07 2.14 -4.59
C GLY A 94 32.22 2.10 -6.12
N LYS A 95 31.35 2.77 -6.90
CA LYS A 95 31.50 2.82 -8.37
C LYS A 95 30.48 3.76 -9.00
N GLY A 96 30.95 4.90 -9.51
CA GLY A 96 30.22 5.71 -10.48
C GLY A 96 29.37 6.82 -9.87
N LYS A 97 29.97 8.00 -9.78
CA LYS A 97 29.28 9.29 -9.62
C LYS A 97 28.05 9.36 -10.55
N VAL A 98 26.84 9.41 -10.00
CA VAL A 98 25.85 10.32 -10.58
C VAL A 98 26.32 11.71 -10.18
N LYS A 99 26.66 12.49 -11.21
CA LYS A 99 27.35 13.76 -11.09
C LYS A 99 26.41 14.80 -10.47
N GLY A 100 26.59 15.04 -9.18
CA GLY A 100 26.65 16.39 -8.62
C GLY A 100 25.34 17.04 -8.19
N VAL A 101 24.77 16.55 -7.09
CA VAL A 101 24.27 17.46 -6.05
C VAL A 101 24.90 16.98 -4.75
N ASP A 102 25.83 17.76 -4.24
CA ASP A 102 26.36 17.59 -2.89
C ASP A 102 25.31 18.24 -1.98
N GLU A 103 24.39 17.45 -1.44
CA GLU A 103 23.25 17.94 -0.62
C GLU A 103 23.73 18.87 0.50
N ASN A 104 24.93 18.60 1.05
CA ASN A 104 25.55 19.42 2.09
C ASN A 104 26.04 20.79 1.58
N LYS A 105 26.23 20.96 0.26
CA LYS A 105 26.59 22.23 -0.38
C LYS A 105 25.37 22.99 -0.91
N GLU A 106 24.25 22.31 -1.11
CA GLU A 106 22.97 22.92 -1.50
C GLU A 106 22.27 23.54 -0.28
N GLU A 107 22.42 22.97 0.92
CA GLU A 107 21.92 23.55 2.18
C GLU A 107 22.62 24.87 2.57
N GLU A 108 23.93 24.99 2.30
CA GLU A 108 24.74 26.18 2.64
C GLU A 108 24.42 27.39 1.73
N ASN A 109 23.75 27.20 0.59
CA ASN A 109 23.38 28.26 -0.36
C ASN A 109 21.89 28.64 -0.27
N TYR A 110 21.15 28.11 0.70
CA TYR A 110 19.73 28.40 0.86
C TYR A 110 19.53 29.72 1.63
N GLY A 111 19.80 30.85 0.97
CA GLY A 111 19.59 32.17 1.58
C GLY A 111 20.23 33.38 0.89
N GLU A 112 21.05 33.18 -0.14
CA GLU A 112 21.65 34.27 -0.91
C GLU A 112 21.13 34.20 -2.35
N GLU A 113 20.25 35.12 -2.73
CA GLU A 113 19.80 35.28 -4.12
C GLU A 113 21.05 35.58 -4.96
N VAL A 114 21.51 34.65 -5.79
CA VAL A 114 22.62 34.90 -6.72
C VAL A 114 22.10 35.84 -7.80
N VAL A 115 22.19 37.14 -7.55
CA VAL A 115 21.98 38.18 -8.57
C VAL A 115 23.21 38.14 -9.46
N ASP A 116 23.08 37.53 -10.64
CA ASP A 116 24.06 37.68 -11.71
C ASP A 116 24.03 39.15 -12.18
N GLU A 117 24.93 39.98 -11.64
CA GLU A 117 25.24 41.31 -12.21
C GLU A 117 26.18 41.12 -13.42
N GLU A 118 25.60 41.05 -14.62
CA GLU A 118 26.35 41.16 -15.88
C GLU A 118 26.68 42.65 -16.17
N ASP A 119 27.96 43.01 -16.08
CA ASP A 119 28.57 44.24 -16.64
C ASP A 119 29.12 44.00 -18.06
#